data_AF-A0A956DBY7-F1
#
_entry.id   AF-A0A956DBY7-F1
#
_cell.length_a   1.000
_cell.length_b   1.000
_cell.length_c   1.000
_cell.angle_alpha   90.00
_cell.angle_beta   90.00
_cell.angle_gamma   90.00
#
_symmetry.space_group_name_H-M   'P 1'
#
loop_
_entity.id
_entity.type
_entity.pdbx_description
1 polymer ?
#
loop_
_entity_poly.entity_id
_entity_poly.type
_entity_poly.pdbx_seq_one_letter_code
_entity_poly.pdbx_strand_id
1 'polypeptide(L)' 'MLQRARKLQLGRYEVLFRLAGGGMAEVFVGRLLGEGGFVRYVAIKRMLPHLAEDARFVDMFLDEGRLAG' A
#
# COMPACT_ATOMS: atom_id res chain seq x y z
N MET A 1 -12.83 26.38 -6.05
CA MET A 1 -12.90 25.17 -6.91
C MET A 1 -11.75 24.25 -6.51
N LEU A 2 -11.91 23.42 -5.48
CA LEU A 2 -10.87 22.47 -5.05
C LEU A 2 -10.84 21.31 -6.05
N GLN A 3 -9.76 21.21 -6.83
CA GLN A 3 -9.51 20.03 -7.65
C GLN A 3 -9.42 18.82 -6.71
N ARG A 4 -10.36 17.87 -6.84
CA ARG A 4 -10.28 16.61 -6.10
C ARG A 4 -8.99 15.91 -6.52
N ALA A 5 -8.01 15.85 -5.64
CA ALA A 5 -6.84 15.00 -5.83
C ALA A 5 -7.33 13.59 -6.17
N ARG A 6 -6.83 13.05 -7.29
CA ARG A 6 -7.25 11.74 -7.80
C ARG A 6 -6.90 10.69 -6.74
N LYS A 7 -7.92 10.13 -6.08
CA LYS A 7 -7.75 9.08 -5.08
C LYS A 7 -7.14 7.86 -5.76
N LEU A 8 -5.98 7.41 -5.28
CA LEU A 8 -5.38 6.16 -5.76
C LEU A 8 -6.17 4.99 -5.17
N GLN A 9 -6.76 4.17 -6.04
CA GLN A 9 -7.52 2.97 -5.69
C GLN A 9 -6.74 1.74 -6.11
N LEU A 10 -6.59 0.78 -5.20
CA LEU A 10 -5.98 -0.53 -5.43
C LEU A 10 -7.02 -1.59 -5.10
N GLY A 11 -7.81 -2.01 -6.11
CA GLY A 11 -8.96 -2.90 -5.87
C GLY A 11 -9.96 -2.28 -4.90
N ARG A 12 -10.23 -2.96 -3.77
CA ARG A 12 -11.14 -2.50 -2.70
C ARG A 12 -10.51 -1.52 -1.70
N TYR A 13 -9.24 -1.17 -1.90
CA TYR A 13 -8.49 -0.32 -0.99
C TYR A 13 -8.33 1.08 -1.58
N GLU A 14 -8.69 2.09 -0.79
CA GLU A 14 -8.34 3.48 -1.05
C GLU A 14 -7.03 3.81 -0.36
N VAL A 15 -6.04 4.29 -1.11
CA VAL A 15 -4.77 4.80 -0.57
C VAL A 15 -5.00 6.25 -0.13
N LEU A 16 -4.69 6.56 1.13
CA LEU A 16 -4.95 7.88 1.72
C LEU A 16 -3.68 8.74 1.69
N PHE A 17 -2.71 8.43 2.54
CA PHE A 17 -1.47 9.19 2.67
C PHE A 17 -0.30 8.29 3.04
N ARG A 18 0.91 8.76 2.72
CA ARG A 18 2.15 8.07 3.10
C ARG A 18 2.36 8.18 4.61
N LEU A 19 2.56 7.04 5.26
CA LEU A 19 2.86 6.95 6.69
C LEU A 19 4.37 7.04 6.93
N ALA A 20 5.16 6.27 6.18
CA ALA A 20 6.60 6.15 6.36
C ALA A 20 7.29 5.67 5.07
N GLY A 21 8.61 5.70 5.05
CA GLY A 21 9.42 5.01 4.04
C GLY A 21 10.74 4.55 4.63
N GLY A 22 11.29 3.48 4.07
CA GLY A 22 12.59 2.92 4.43
C GLY A 22 13.34 2.44 3.19
N GLY A 23 14.41 1.66 3.40
CA GLY A 23 15.31 1.25 2.32
C GLY A 23 14.66 0.41 1.21
N MET A 24 13.65 -0.42 1.53
CA MET A 24 13.02 -1.34 0.56
C MET A 24 11.65 -0.87 0.05
N ALA A 25 10.90 -0.14 0.87
CA ALA A 25 9.49 0.13 0.62
C ALA A 25 9.00 1.40 1.31
N GLU A 26 7.88 1.89 0.82
CA GLU A 26 7.07 2.91 1.46
C GLU A 26 5.82 2.27 2.07
N VAL A 27 5.35 2.82 3.18
CA VAL A 27 4.11 2.40 3.84
C VAL A 27 3.10 3.54 3.74
N PHE A 28 1.89 3.22 3.31
CA PHE A 28 0.77 4.13 3.23
C PHE A 28 -0.32 3.70 4.19
N VAL A 29 -1.03 4.67 4.76
CA VAL A 29 -2.34 4.39 5.35
C VAL A 29 -3.34 4.26 4.20
N GLY A 30 -4.07 3.15 4.18
CA GLY A 30 -5.21 2.95 3.31
C GLY A 30 -6.46 2.61 4.10
N ARG A 31 -7.59 2.52 3.40
CA ARG A 31 -8.83 1.99 3.95
C ARG A 31 -9.46 0.98 3.02
N LEU A 32 -9.87 -0.14 3.59
CA LEU A 32 -10.76 -1.11 2.94
C LEU A 32 -12.19 -0.61 3.06
N LEU A 33 -12.89 -0.53 1.93
CA LEU A 33 -14.31 -0.21 1.87
C LEU A 33 -15.10 -1.52 1.75
N GLY A 34 -15.93 -1.81 2.75
CA GLY A 34 -16.83 -2.97 2.78
C GLY A 34 -18.29 -2.58 2.57
N GLU A 35 -19.16 -3.58 2.58
CA GLU A 35 -20.61 -3.37 2.50
C GLU A 35 -21.15 -2.64 3.75
N GLY A 36 -22.32 -2.01 3.62
CA GLY A 36 -22.98 -1.33 4.74
C GLY A 36 -22.23 -0.13 5.32
N GLY A 37 -21.27 0.44 4.58
CA GLY A 37 -20.45 1.55 5.07
C GLY A 37 -19.31 1.12 6.00
N PHE A 38 -18.99 -0.17 6.06
CA PHE A 38 -17.84 -0.66 6.82
C PHE A 38 -16.52 -0.08 6.27
N VAL A 39 -15.69 0.43 7.18
CA VAL A 39 -14.36 0.96 6.87
C VAL A 39 -13.34 0.35 7.83
N ARG A 40 -12.28 -0.25 7.28
CA ARG A 40 -11.13 -0.72 8.06
C ARG A 40 -9.86 -0.04 7.55
N TYR A 41 -9.12 0.61 8.45
CA TYR A 41 -7.80 1.13 8.11
C TYR A 41 -6.79 -0.01 7.99
N VAL A 42 -5.92 0.11 6.99
CA VAL A 42 -4.90 -0.89 6.66
C VAL A 42 -3.58 -0.20 6.35
N ALA A 43 -2.48 -0.93 6.56
CA ALA A 43 -1.18 -0.55 6.01
C ALA A 43 -1.04 -1.10 4.59
N ILE A 44 -0.64 -0.25 3.65
CA ILE A 44 -0.34 -0.64 2.27
C ILE A 44 1.16 -0.44 2.06
N LYS A 45 1.90 -1.54 1.94
CA LYS A 45 3.34 -1.52 1.67
C LYS A 45 3.59 -1.54 0.17
N ARG A 46 4.42 -0.64 -0.34
CA ARG A 46 4.78 -0.52 -1.76
C ARG A 46 6.29 -0.56 -1.93
N MET A 47 6.79 -1.51 -2.70
CA MET A 47 8.21 -1.58 -3.06
C MET A 47 8.67 -0.33 -3.84
N LEU A 48 9.90 0.11 -3.60
CA LEU A 48 10.50 1.17 -4.40
C LEU A 48 10.73 0.70 -5.84
N PRO A 49 10.34 1.47 -6.88
CA PRO A 49 10.36 1.01 -8.27
C PRO A 49 11.73 0.48 -8.73
N HIS A 50 12.83 1.09 -8.29
CA HIS A 50 14.19 0.69 -8.67
C HIS A 50 14.64 -0.64 -8.04
N LEU A 51 13.94 -1.16 -7.02
CA LEU A 51 14.22 -2.47 -6.43
C LEU A 51 13.38 -3.58 -7.05
N ALA A 52 12.35 -3.23 -7.82
CA ALA A 52 11.46 -4.21 -8.45
C ALA A 52 12.12 -4.98 -9.61
N GLU A 53 13.29 -4.53 -10.07
CA GLU A 53 14.05 -5.18 -11.14
C GLU A 53 14.98 -6.31 -10.63
N ASP A 54 15.23 -6.37 -9.32
CA ASP A 54 16.07 -7.41 -8.70
C ASP A 54 15.19 -8.40 -7.93
N ALA A 55 15.14 -9.63 -8.44
CA ALA A 55 14.31 -10.71 -7.93
C ALA A 55 14.53 -10.98 -6.43
N ARG A 56 15.72 -10.73 -5.90
CA ARG A 56 16.02 -10.94 -4.47
C ARG A 56 15.21 -10.00 -3.58
N PHE A 57 15.06 -8.74 -3.99
CA PHE A 57 14.26 -7.78 -3.24
C PHE A 57 12.77 -8.10 -3.38
N VAL A 58 12.34 -8.55 -4.57
CA VAL A 58 10.97 -9.03 -4.80
C VAL A 58 10.64 -10.18 -3.86
N ASP A 59 11.50 -11.19 -3.76
CA ASP A 59 11.29 -12.34 -2.88
C ASP A 59 11.21 -11.92 -1.41
N MET A 60 12.17 -11.11 -0.93
CA MET A 60 12.18 -10.59 0.44
C MET A 60 10.92 -9.79 0.77
N PHE A 61 10.42 -8.99 -0.16
CA PHE A 61 9.18 -8.22 0.00
C PHE A 61 7.94 -9.12 0.06
N LEU A 62 7.89 -10.18 -0.75
CA LEU A 62 6.78 -11.13 -0.72
C LEU A 62 6.76 -11.95 0.57
N ASP A 63 7.93 -12.33 1.10
CA ASP A 63 8.03 -13.12 2.33
C ASP A 63 7.50 -12.37 3.55
N GLU A 64 7.74 -11.07 3.66
CA GLU A 64 7.10 -10.24 4.70
C GLU A 64 5.56 -10.31 4.62
N GLY A 65 5.00 -10.35 3.40
CA GLY A 65 3.56 -10.48 3.18
C GLY A 65 3.01 -11.84 3.60
N ARG A 66 3.80 -12.91 3.45
CA ARG A 66 3.42 -14.26 3.89
C ARG A 66 3.40 -14.40 5.42
N LEU A 67 4.29 -13.70 6.13
CA LEU A 67 4.37 -13.74 7.60
C LEU A 67 3.23 -12.99 8.29
N ALA A 68 2.58 -12.04 7.59
CA ALA A 68 1.52 -11.19 8.15
C ALA A 68 0.09 -11.76 7.97
N GLY A 69 -0.03 -12.97 7.41
CA GLY A 69 -1.30 -13.65 7.10
C GLY A 69 -1.86 -14.49 8.24
#